data_AF-A0A7X3UH27-F1
#
_entry.id   AF-A0A7X3UH27-F1
#
_cell.length_a   1.000
_cell.length_b   1.000
_cell.length_c   1.000
_cell.angle_alpha   90.00
_cell.angle_beta   90.00
_cell.angle_gamma   90.00
#
_symmetry.space_group_name_H-M   'P 1'
#
loop_
_entity.id
_entity.type
_entity.pdbx_description
1 polymer ?
#
loop_
_entity_poly.entity_id
_entity_poly.type
_entity_poly.pdbx_seq_one_letter_code
_entity_poly.pdbx_strand_id
1 'polypeptide(L)'
;MSPFLIKTVHLRHTNSLALSHFQQATLCYRQACYVEAIQHYLAGLKLDATQHHYIYADLAKAYEMVGEWDTALACLDIALRLCPDSPTALRRKARILDEKACYDSLICLDDLRQPPPQEFSKRLNFDTTARAQQRINSEIFSLTCHSEIRSQTLWNICQLIHRTYAELGEILGYYPLRPVPISIKNTNGTAVSQRSLPRWASGCYDGSIHLGYCAAGDPVLGILYALLRHEWVHLLVHHLTNGQCPVWINEGLAQSIARPMFQFERFNLQQAVEKKQLLPIDALNKPFSQIPAKHRQLAYIQSAAIVEYLVQQSGYSKIRDLLHQLSSGIPVGPVIKQTFGLTLKDIPFLNIS
;
A
#
# COMPACT_ATOMS: atom_id res chain seq x y z
N MET A 1 -6.90 -19.27 28.76
CA MET A 1 -5.46 -19.45 28.41
C MET A 1 -5.36 -20.72 27.58
N SER A 2 -5.11 -20.59 26.27
CA SER A 2 -4.93 -21.74 25.37
C SER A 2 -3.54 -21.62 24.73
N PRO A 3 -2.60 -22.54 24.99
CA PRO A 3 -1.30 -22.54 24.34
C PRO A 3 -1.52 -23.06 22.92
N PHE A 4 -1.55 -22.17 21.93
CA PHE A 4 -1.44 -22.58 20.54
C PHE A 4 -0.07 -23.23 20.36
N LEU A 5 -0.09 -24.52 20.03
CA LEU A 5 1.07 -25.33 19.72
C LEU A 5 2.04 -24.55 18.83
N ILE A 6 3.25 -24.34 19.35
CA ILE A 6 4.45 -24.24 18.55
C ILE A 6 4.42 -25.47 17.64
N LYS A 7 4.20 -25.30 16.33
CA LYS A 7 4.62 -26.33 15.38
C LYS A 7 6.12 -26.46 15.60
N THR A 8 6.50 -27.44 16.38
CA THR A 8 7.87 -27.86 16.64
C THR A 8 8.50 -28.03 15.28
N VAL A 9 9.39 -27.11 14.93
CA VAL A 9 10.18 -27.22 13.71
C VAL A 9 10.98 -28.50 13.89
N HIS A 10 10.67 -29.55 13.13
CA HIS A 10 11.39 -30.82 13.19
C HIS A 10 12.76 -30.62 12.52
N LEU A 11 13.66 -29.93 13.23
CA LEU A 11 15.03 -29.61 12.86
C LEU A 11 16.00 -30.61 13.50
N ARG A 12 15.66 -31.92 13.53
CA ARG A 12 16.47 -32.95 14.23
C ARG A 12 17.91 -33.06 13.73
N HIS A 13 18.26 -32.46 12.59
CA HIS A 13 19.59 -32.52 11.97
C HIS A 13 20.21 -31.14 11.65
N THR A 14 19.74 -30.07 12.29
CA THR A 14 20.15 -28.70 11.93
C THR A 14 21.04 -28.12 13.02
N ASN A 15 22.10 -27.40 12.61
CA ASN A 15 23.00 -26.73 13.52
C ASN A 15 22.20 -25.87 14.52
N SER A 16 22.42 -26.08 15.83
CA SER A 16 21.69 -25.39 16.90
C SER A 16 21.84 -23.86 16.81
N LEU A 17 22.97 -23.38 16.29
CA LEU A 17 23.21 -21.97 16.02
C LEU A 17 22.36 -21.44 14.84
N ALA A 18 22.18 -22.23 13.78
CA ALA A 18 21.30 -21.89 12.67
C ALA A 18 19.85 -21.74 13.14
N LEU A 19 19.41 -22.65 14.01
CA LEU A 19 18.07 -22.60 14.60
C LEU A 19 17.86 -21.33 15.44
N SER A 20 18.84 -20.94 16.25
CA SER A 20 18.79 -19.69 17.02
C SER A 20 18.61 -18.48 16.10
N HIS A 21 19.37 -18.42 15.00
CA HIS A 21 19.21 -17.37 13.99
C HIS A 21 17.80 -17.34 13.37
N PHE A 22 17.21 -18.48 13.02
CA PHE A 22 15.85 -18.51 12.47
C PHE A 22 14.77 -18.12 13.47
N GLN A 23 14.95 -18.44 14.75
CA GLN A 23 14.06 -17.98 15.82
C GLN A 23 14.13 -16.47 15.97
N GLN A 24 15.33 -15.90 15.97
CA GLN A 24 15.55 -14.46 16.04
C GLN A 24 14.98 -13.76 14.80
N ALA A 25 15.18 -14.32 13.60
CA ALA A 25 14.59 -13.80 12.38
C ALA A 25 13.06 -13.73 12.47
N THR A 26 12.42 -14.78 13.01
CA THR A 26 10.98 -14.82 13.22
C THR A 26 10.51 -13.77 14.23
N LEU A 27 11.28 -13.52 15.29
CA LEU A 27 10.99 -12.49 16.29
C LEU A 27 11.08 -11.09 15.68
N CYS A 28 12.19 -10.77 15.00
CA CYS A 28 12.38 -9.52 14.29
C CYS A 28 11.25 -9.28 13.27
N TYR A 29 10.87 -10.31 12.50
CA TYR A 29 9.75 -10.22 11.56
C TYR A 29 8.43 -9.84 12.26
N ARG A 30 8.12 -10.46 13.41
CA ARG A 30 6.89 -10.16 14.17
C ARG A 30 6.88 -8.72 14.69
N GLN A 31 8.06 -8.21 15.06
CA GLN A 31 8.32 -6.84 15.47
C GLN A 31 8.40 -5.84 14.31
N ALA A 32 8.27 -6.31 13.07
CA ALA A 32 8.42 -5.52 11.84
C ALA A 32 9.84 -5.02 11.53
N CYS A 33 10.85 -5.54 12.23
CA CYS A 33 12.27 -5.34 11.91
C CYS A 33 12.67 -6.24 10.73
N TYR A 34 12.18 -5.94 9.52
CA TYR A 34 12.34 -6.83 8.36
C TYR A 34 13.79 -6.95 7.88
N VAL A 35 14.55 -5.85 7.90
CA VAL A 35 15.98 -5.86 7.52
C VAL A 35 16.79 -6.75 8.45
N GLU A 36 16.57 -6.63 9.77
CA GLU A 36 17.21 -7.50 10.77
C GLU A 36 16.77 -8.96 10.61
N ALA A 37 15.48 -9.20 10.31
CA ALA A 37 14.98 -10.54 10.04
C ALA A 37 15.71 -11.18 8.86
N ILE A 38 15.90 -10.44 7.76
CA ILE A 38 16.67 -10.88 6.59
C ILE A 38 18.10 -11.24 7.00
N GLN A 39 18.79 -10.38 7.77
CA GLN A 39 20.15 -10.64 8.23
C GLN A 39 20.25 -11.95 9.02
N HIS A 40 19.30 -12.19 9.93
CA HIS A 40 19.27 -13.42 10.71
C HIS A 40 18.94 -14.66 9.87
N TYR A 41 18.00 -14.59 8.93
CA TYR A 41 17.76 -15.69 7.99
C TYR A 41 19.01 -16.01 7.16
N LEU A 42 19.70 -15.00 6.62
CA LEU A 42 20.94 -15.19 5.88
C LEU A 42 22.07 -15.77 6.75
N ALA A 43 22.19 -15.33 8.00
CA ALA A 43 23.17 -15.87 8.95
C ALA A 43 22.91 -17.35 9.26
N GLY A 44 21.65 -17.74 9.46
CA GLY A 44 21.28 -19.14 9.66
C GLY A 44 21.55 -20.01 8.43
N LEU A 45 21.29 -19.48 7.22
CA LEU A 45 21.57 -20.19 5.97
C LEU A 45 23.08 -20.39 5.70
N LYS A 46 23.95 -19.51 6.20
CA LYS A 46 25.42 -19.67 6.13
C LYS A 46 25.94 -20.83 7.01
N LEU A 47 25.11 -21.41 7.86
CA LEU A 47 25.45 -22.49 8.78
C LEU A 47 24.93 -23.86 8.28
N ASP A 48 24.96 -24.07 6.96
CA ASP A 48 24.58 -25.31 6.26
C ASP A 48 23.14 -25.79 6.53
N ALA A 49 22.20 -24.85 6.71
CA ALA A 49 20.77 -25.13 6.84
C ALA A 49 19.99 -24.93 5.52
N THR A 50 20.66 -25.13 4.39
CA THR A 50 20.17 -24.83 3.02
C THR A 50 19.18 -25.86 2.46
N GLN A 51 18.96 -26.96 3.15
CA GLN A 51 18.01 -28.03 2.79
C GLN A 51 16.56 -27.71 3.18
N HIS A 52 16.31 -26.67 3.98
CA HIS A 52 14.99 -26.40 4.55
C HIS A 52 14.18 -25.43 3.69
N HIS A 53 13.33 -25.95 2.80
CA HIS A 53 12.53 -25.14 1.88
C HIS A 53 11.71 -24.01 2.54
N TYR A 54 11.17 -24.23 3.74
CA TYR A 54 10.34 -23.24 4.44
C TYR A 54 11.15 -22.03 4.92
N ILE A 55 12.46 -22.17 5.17
CA ILE A 55 13.33 -21.04 5.53
C ILE A 55 13.43 -20.06 4.36
N TYR A 56 13.55 -20.57 3.14
CA TYR A 56 13.55 -19.72 1.95
C TYR A 56 12.19 -19.06 1.70
N ALA A 57 11.08 -19.76 1.99
CA ALA A 57 9.74 -19.15 1.90
C ALA A 57 9.53 -18.04 2.94
N ASP A 58 10.09 -18.17 4.14
CA ASP A 58 10.04 -17.15 5.18
C ASP A 58 11.03 -15.99 4.95
N LEU A 59 12.21 -16.27 4.38
CA LEU A 59 13.14 -15.24 3.91
C LEU A 59 12.53 -14.43 2.76
N ALA A 60 11.89 -15.09 1.79
CA ALA A 60 11.18 -14.43 0.70
C ALA A 60 10.09 -13.48 1.24
N LYS A 61 9.35 -13.93 2.26
CA LYS A 61 8.37 -13.09 2.95
C LYS A 61 9.03 -11.87 3.60
N ALA A 62 10.25 -11.96 4.14
CA ALA A 62 10.94 -10.81 4.69
C ALA A 62 11.40 -9.83 3.59
N TYR A 63 11.95 -10.35 2.48
CA TYR A 63 12.32 -9.54 1.31
C TYR A 63 11.13 -8.82 0.66
N GLU A 64 10.00 -9.50 0.58
CA GLU A 64 8.74 -8.91 0.12
C GLU A 64 8.36 -7.68 0.95
N MET A 65 8.53 -7.74 2.28
CA MET A 65 8.22 -6.63 3.18
C MET A 65 9.22 -5.47 3.10
N VAL A 66 10.28 -5.57 2.30
CA VAL A 66 11.20 -4.45 2.03
C VAL A 66 11.21 -4.05 0.54
N GLY A 67 10.26 -4.59 -0.24
CA GLY A 67 10.13 -4.28 -1.67
C GLY A 67 11.15 -4.99 -2.58
N GLU A 68 11.98 -5.90 -2.05
CA GLU A 68 13.01 -6.63 -2.78
C GLU A 68 12.40 -7.87 -3.47
N TRP A 69 11.46 -7.64 -4.39
CA TRP A 69 10.62 -8.69 -4.97
C TRP A 69 11.41 -9.68 -5.83
N ASP A 70 12.40 -9.24 -6.59
CA ASP A 70 13.22 -10.15 -7.42
C ASP A 70 14.00 -11.13 -6.53
N THR A 71 14.58 -10.62 -5.43
CA THR A 71 15.25 -11.44 -4.43
C THR A 71 14.28 -12.38 -3.70
N ALA A 72 13.06 -11.91 -3.39
CA ALA A 72 12.01 -12.73 -2.81
C ALA A 72 11.60 -13.88 -3.75
N LEU A 73 11.43 -13.60 -5.05
CA LEU A 73 11.11 -14.60 -6.07
C LEU A 73 12.23 -15.64 -6.21
N ALA A 74 13.49 -15.21 -6.23
CA ALA A 74 14.64 -16.11 -6.25
C ALA A 74 14.69 -17.04 -5.02
N CYS A 75 14.34 -16.52 -3.83
CA CYS A 75 14.20 -17.35 -2.63
C CYS A 75 13.07 -18.38 -2.79
N LEU A 76 11.93 -17.98 -3.35
CA LEU A 76 10.82 -18.91 -3.60
C LEU A 76 11.17 -19.98 -4.64
N ASP A 77 12.00 -19.64 -5.63
CA ASP A 77 12.51 -20.62 -6.60
C ASP A 77 13.43 -21.66 -5.94
N ILE A 78 14.22 -21.27 -4.94
CA ILE A 78 14.98 -22.23 -4.12
C ILE A 78 14.01 -23.10 -3.31
N ALA A 79 13.03 -22.49 -2.64
CA ALA A 79 12.03 -23.22 -1.86
C ALA A 79 11.28 -24.27 -2.69
N LEU A 80 10.85 -23.92 -3.91
CA LEU A 80 10.12 -24.80 -4.82
C LEU A 80 11.02 -25.86 -5.47
N ARG A 81 12.32 -25.60 -5.66
CA ARG A 81 13.26 -26.66 -6.06
C ARG A 81 13.41 -27.73 -4.98
N LEU A 82 13.43 -27.34 -3.71
CA LEU A 82 13.53 -28.25 -2.56
C LEU A 82 12.21 -28.96 -2.25
N CYS A 83 11.07 -28.28 -2.48
CA CYS A 83 9.74 -28.83 -2.28
C CYS A 83 8.77 -28.26 -3.34
N PRO A 84 8.61 -28.93 -4.50
CA PRO A 84 7.81 -28.44 -5.62
C PRO A 84 6.34 -28.16 -5.26
N ASP A 85 5.76 -29.00 -4.40
CA ASP A 85 4.35 -28.92 -4.03
C ASP A 85 4.08 -28.02 -2.81
N SER A 86 5.06 -27.23 -2.36
CA SER A 86 4.91 -26.38 -1.17
C SER A 86 3.79 -25.34 -1.38
N PRO A 87 2.61 -25.48 -0.73
CA PRO A 87 1.47 -24.59 -1.01
C PRO A 87 1.77 -23.15 -0.57
N THR A 88 2.59 -23.00 0.48
CA THR A 88 3.02 -21.69 0.97
C THR A 88 3.90 -20.98 -0.06
N ALA A 89 4.88 -21.67 -0.65
CA ALA A 89 5.78 -21.06 -1.61
C ALA A 89 5.07 -20.72 -2.93
N LEU A 90 4.23 -21.62 -3.45
CA LEU A 90 3.42 -21.38 -4.65
C LEU A 90 2.50 -20.16 -4.50
N ARG A 91 1.71 -20.12 -3.41
CA ARG A 91 0.79 -19.00 -3.15
C ARG A 91 1.53 -17.68 -2.97
N ARG A 92 2.69 -17.68 -2.30
CA ARG A 92 3.52 -16.47 -2.14
C ARG A 92 4.07 -16.00 -3.48
N LYS A 93 4.61 -16.90 -4.28
CA LYS A 93 5.17 -16.58 -5.60
C LYS A 93 4.12 -15.96 -6.51
N ALA A 94 2.94 -16.58 -6.59
CA ALA A 94 1.82 -16.05 -7.36
C ALA A 94 1.43 -14.63 -6.92
N ARG A 95 1.36 -14.38 -5.61
CA ARG A 95 1.04 -13.04 -5.09
C ARG A 95 2.11 -12.00 -5.40
N ILE A 96 3.39 -12.32 -5.21
CA ILE A 96 4.48 -11.36 -5.51
C ILE A 96 4.52 -11.04 -7.00
N LEU A 97 4.27 -12.02 -7.87
CA LEU A 97 4.19 -11.78 -9.32
C LEU A 97 3.02 -10.86 -9.69
N ASP A 98 1.85 -11.06 -9.10
CA ASP A 98 0.66 -10.22 -9.31
C ASP A 98 0.91 -8.78 -8.83
N GLU A 99 1.41 -8.62 -7.60
CA GLU A 99 1.76 -7.32 -7.03
C GLU A 99 2.82 -6.61 -7.88
N LYS A 100 3.93 -7.29 -8.20
CA LYS A 100 5.01 -6.73 -9.02
C LYS A 100 4.51 -6.26 -10.38
N ALA A 101 3.76 -7.11 -11.09
CA ALA A 101 3.21 -6.76 -12.41
C ALA A 101 2.29 -5.54 -12.33
N CYS A 102 1.42 -5.47 -11.31
CA CYS A 102 0.55 -4.33 -11.10
C CYS A 102 1.34 -3.05 -10.84
N TYR A 103 2.29 -3.05 -9.90
CA TYR A 103 3.05 -1.85 -9.56
C TYR A 103 3.99 -1.40 -10.67
N ASP A 104 4.62 -2.34 -11.40
CA ASP A 104 5.39 -2.02 -12.60
C ASP A 104 4.49 -1.39 -13.68
N SER A 105 3.24 -1.83 -13.82
CA SER A 105 2.31 -1.23 -14.80
C SER A 105 1.88 0.20 -14.47
N LEU A 106 1.88 0.60 -13.18
CA LEU A 106 1.57 1.97 -12.77
C LEU A 106 2.66 2.96 -13.20
N ILE A 107 3.90 2.48 -13.30
CA ILE A 107 5.04 3.27 -13.72
C ILE A 107 5.53 2.77 -15.07
N CYS A 108 5.17 3.46 -16.15
CA CYS A 108 5.86 3.26 -17.41
C CYS A 108 7.34 3.63 -17.22
N LEU A 109 8.21 2.63 -17.02
CA LEU A 109 9.62 2.84 -16.70
C LEU A 109 10.33 3.60 -17.82
N ASP A 110 9.87 3.46 -19.06
CA ASP A 110 10.41 4.20 -20.20
C ASP A 110 10.25 5.72 -20.02
N ASP A 111 9.16 6.18 -19.41
CA ASP A 111 8.91 7.59 -19.11
C ASP A 111 9.83 8.15 -18.02
N LEU A 112 10.35 7.26 -17.16
CA LEU A 112 11.16 7.61 -15.98
C LEU A 112 12.68 7.41 -16.20
N ARG A 113 13.09 7.11 -17.44
CA ARG A 113 14.51 6.93 -17.83
C ARG A 113 15.22 8.24 -18.18
N GLN A 114 14.48 9.33 -18.36
CA GLN A 114 15.08 10.61 -18.72
C GLN A 114 15.92 11.14 -17.54
N PRO A 115 17.18 11.55 -17.78
CA PRO A 115 18.01 12.13 -16.73
C PRO A 115 17.40 13.44 -16.23
N PRO A 116 17.61 13.80 -14.95
CA PRO A 116 17.16 15.08 -14.43
C PRO A 116 17.77 16.23 -15.26
N PRO A 117 16.96 17.22 -15.69
CA PRO A 117 17.49 18.43 -16.32
C PRO A 117 18.50 19.12 -15.40
N GLN A 118 19.50 19.78 -15.95
CA GLN A 118 20.49 20.53 -15.15
C GLN A 118 19.84 21.54 -14.20
N GLU A 119 18.72 22.13 -14.61
CA GLU A 119 17.94 23.07 -13.80
C GLU A 119 17.29 22.42 -12.57
N PHE A 120 16.95 21.13 -12.64
CA PHE A 120 16.45 20.39 -11.49
C PHE A 120 17.50 20.31 -10.38
N SER A 121 18.74 20.00 -10.73
CA SER A 121 19.85 19.94 -9.78
C SER A 121 20.11 21.28 -9.08
N LYS A 122 19.85 22.41 -9.74
CA LYS A 122 19.97 23.75 -9.14
C LYS A 122 18.85 24.07 -8.14
N ARG A 123 17.64 23.52 -8.35
CA ARG A 123 16.49 23.69 -7.46
C ARG A 123 16.53 22.75 -6.25
N LEU A 124 17.38 21.74 -6.30
CA LEU A 124 17.58 20.80 -5.22
C LEU A 124 18.32 21.48 -4.06
N ASN A 125 17.58 21.80 -3.00
CA ASN A 125 18.16 22.38 -1.79
C ASN A 125 18.55 21.27 -0.81
N PHE A 126 19.79 21.30 -0.35
CA PHE A 126 20.29 20.44 0.72
C PHE A 126 20.35 21.23 2.02
N ASP A 127 19.56 20.80 3.03
CA ASP A 127 19.67 21.37 4.37
C ASP A 127 20.69 20.55 5.17
N THR A 128 21.88 21.11 5.37
CA THR A 128 23.01 20.46 6.04
C THR A 128 22.99 20.61 7.55
N THR A 129 22.01 21.32 8.12
CA THR A 129 22.12 21.83 9.50
C THR A 129 21.51 20.95 10.59
N ALA A 130 20.72 19.89 10.29
CA ALA A 130 20.17 19.04 11.36
C ALA A 130 19.81 17.57 11.04
N ARG A 131 19.96 17.11 9.80
CA ARG A 131 19.79 15.74 9.27
C ARG A 131 19.72 15.93 7.76
N ALA A 132 20.44 15.15 6.95
CA ALA A 132 20.45 15.33 5.49
C ALA A 132 19.02 15.28 4.92
N GLN A 133 18.41 16.46 4.74
CA GLN A 133 17.08 16.62 4.16
C GLN A 133 17.24 17.20 2.76
N GLN A 134 16.50 16.61 1.82
CA GLN A 134 16.39 17.12 0.46
C GLN A 134 15.04 17.80 0.31
N ARG A 135 15.04 19.08 -0.09
CA ARG A 135 13.81 19.85 -0.31
C ARG A 135 13.70 20.30 -1.75
N ILE A 136 12.50 20.16 -2.31
CA ILE A 136 12.15 20.59 -3.66
C ILE A 136 10.81 21.30 -3.61
N ASN A 137 10.75 22.53 -4.09
CA ASN A 137 9.51 23.29 -4.21
C ASN A 137 9.14 23.49 -5.68
N SER A 138 7.84 23.46 -5.95
CA SER A 138 7.25 23.80 -7.23
C SER A 138 5.96 24.61 -7.01
N GLU A 139 5.31 25.01 -8.09
CA GLU A 139 4.02 25.70 -8.05
C GLU A 139 2.88 24.80 -7.54
N ILE A 140 3.03 23.48 -7.63
CA ILE A 140 1.98 22.50 -7.31
C ILE A 140 2.27 21.68 -6.03
N PHE A 141 3.53 21.61 -5.58
CA PHE A 141 3.91 20.87 -4.37
C PHE A 141 5.15 21.43 -3.68
N SER A 142 5.29 21.13 -2.39
CA SER A 142 6.53 21.26 -1.62
C SER A 142 6.93 19.89 -1.05
N LEU A 143 8.04 19.34 -1.55
CA LEU A 143 8.52 18.00 -1.20
C LEU A 143 9.67 18.09 -0.20
N THR A 144 9.56 17.36 0.91
CA THR A 144 10.63 17.17 1.89
C THR A 144 10.95 15.69 2.04
N CYS A 145 12.18 15.30 1.73
CA CYS A 145 12.68 13.95 1.98
C CYS A 145 13.54 13.94 3.24
N HIS A 146 13.21 13.08 4.21
CA HIS A 146 13.89 12.96 5.49
C HIS A 146 15.00 11.88 5.50
N SER A 147 15.27 11.32 4.34
CA SER A 147 16.33 10.35 4.08
C SER A 147 16.94 10.72 2.74
N GLU A 148 18.24 10.49 2.58
CA GLU A 148 18.90 10.74 1.30
C GLU A 148 18.34 9.80 0.23
N ILE A 149 17.86 10.38 -0.86
CA ILE A 149 17.36 9.69 -2.04
C ILE A 149 18.25 10.11 -3.21
N ARG A 150 18.62 9.14 -4.07
CA ARG A 150 19.44 9.43 -5.26
C ARG A 150 18.73 10.44 -6.17
N SER A 151 19.49 11.34 -6.79
CA SER A 151 18.94 12.43 -7.62
C SER A 151 18.00 11.96 -8.72
N GLN A 152 18.30 10.83 -9.38
CA GLN A 152 17.43 10.25 -10.41
C GLN A 152 16.08 9.81 -9.82
N THR A 153 16.10 9.10 -8.70
CA THR A 153 14.87 8.65 -8.03
C THR A 153 14.05 9.83 -7.54
N LEU A 154 14.70 10.85 -6.98
CA LEU A 154 14.04 12.07 -6.53
C LEU A 154 13.39 12.84 -7.70
N TRP A 155 14.07 12.92 -8.85
CA TRP A 155 13.49 13.45 -10.08
C TRP A 155 12.25 12.66 -10.53
N ASN A 156 12.34 11.34 -10.53
CA ASN A 156 11.22 10.47 -10.89
C ASN A 156 10.03 10.65 -9.93
N ILE A 157 10.29 10.84 -8.63
CA ILE A 157 9.25 11.18 -7.65
C ILE A 157 8.55 12.50 -8.03
N CYS A 158 9.30 13.54 -8.39
CA CYS A 158 8.71 14.81 -8.84
C CYS A 158 7.85 14.63 -10.09
N GLN A 159 8.30 13.85 -11.07
CA GLN A 159 7.51 13.53 -12.27
C GLN A 159 6.20 12.83 -11.91
N LEU A 160 6.27 11.86 -11.00
CA LEU A 160 5.10 11.13 -10.51
C LEU A 160 4.13 12.04 -9.73
N ILE A 161 4.62 13.05 -8.99
CA ILE A 161 3.76 14.06 -8.36
C ILE A 161 3.04 14.90 -9.40
N HIS A 162 3.74 15.40 -10.43
CA HIS A 162 3.10 16.14 -11.53
C HIS A 162 2.03 15.29 -12.25
N ARG A 163 2.33 14.03 -12.51
CA ARG A 163 1.39 13.08 -13.11
C ARG A 163 0.16 12.88 -12.23
N THR A 164 0.35 12.65 -10.92
CA THR A 164 -0.77 12.54 -9.96
C THR A 164 -1.63 13.80 -9.97
N TYR A 165 -1.03 14.99 -9.92
CA TYR A 165 -1.74 16.27 -9.96
C TYR A 165 -2.63 16.38 -11.20
N ALA A 166 -2.08 16.08 -12.39
CA ALA A 166 -2.81 16.17 -13.65
C ALA A 166 -3.94 15.13 -13.74
N GLU A 167 -3.61 13.85 -13.55
CA GLU A 167 -4.58 12.76 -13.74
C GLU A 167 -5.71 12.80 -12.71
N LEU A 168 -5.40 12.99 -11.42
CA LEU A 168 -6.44 12.96 -10.39
C LEU A 168 -7.25 14.25 -10.40
N GLY A 169 -6.64 15.38 -10.79
CA GLY A 169 -7.35 16.62 -11.02
C GLY A 169 -8.35 16.51 -12.18
N GLU A 170 -7.99 15.81 -13.25
CA GLU A 170 -8.92 15.49 -14.33
C GLU A 170 -10.01 14.51 -13.88
N ILE A 171 -9.65 13.42 -13.20
CA ILE A 171 -10.59 12.38 -12.75
C ILE A 171 -11.65 12.97 -11.80
N LEU A 172 -11.24 13.74 -10.79
CA LEU A 172 -12.14 14.28 -9.75
C LEU A 172 -12.58 15.72 -10.00
N GLY A 173 -12.06 16.38 -11.04
CA GLY A 173 -12.48 17.74 -11.43
C GLY A 173 -12.05 18.84 -10.45
N TYR A 174 -10.99 18.64 -9.68
CA TYR A 174 -10.48 19.62 -8.72
C TYR A 174 -8.96 19.65 -8.71
N TYR A 175 -8.42 20.87 -8.73
CA TYR A 175 -6.98 21.13 -8.65
C TYR A 175 -6.69 21.95 -7.39
N PRO A 176 -5.75 21.51 -6.53
CA PRO A 176 -5.36 22.26 -5.34
C PRO A 176 -4.87 23.67 -5.71
N LEU A 177 -5.37 24.69 -4.99
CA LEU A 177 -5.04 26.10 -5.23
C LEU A 177 -3.67 26.53 -4.68
N ARG A 178 -3.10 25.73 -3.77
CA ARG A 178 -1.80 25.98 -3.14
C ARG A 178 -0.91 24.75 -3.33
N PRO A 179 0.42 24.93 -3.33
CA PRO A 179 1.33 23.80 -3.37
C PRO A 179 1.04 22.81 -2.25
N VAL A 180 0.85 21.54 -2.60
CA VAL A 180 0.57 20.46 -1.65
C VAL A 180 1.86 20.11 -0.89
N PRO A 181 1.88 20.17 0.46
CA PRO A 181 3.04 19.72 1.22
C PRO A 181 3.12 18.20 1.24
N ILE A 182 4.30 17.66 0.90
CA ILE A 182 4.58 16.23 0.80
C ILE A 182 5.85 15.90 1.60
N SER A 183 5.74 14.97 2.54
CA SER A 183 6.87 14.44 3.31
C SER A 183 7.13 12.98 2.93
N ILE A 184 8.39 12.63 2.69
CA ILE A 184 8.81 11.24 2.42
C ILE A 184 9.88 10.82 3.44
N LYS A 185 9.68 9.66 4.07
CA LYS A 185 10.59 9.14 5.10
C LYS A 185 10.86 7.64 4.93
N ASN A 186 12.14 7.24 4.96
CA ASN A 186 12.48 5.84 5.19
C ASN A 186 12.31 5.53 6.67
N THR A 187 11.49 4.53 6.96
CA THR A 187 11.14 4.11 8.32
C THR A 187 12.14 3.12 8.91
N ASN A 188 13.01 2.53 8.08
CA ASN A 188 13.92 1.45 8.47
C ASN A 188 13.22 0.30 9.23
N GLY A 189 11.90 0.10 9.02
CA GLY A 189 11.09 -0.88 9.75
C GLY A 189 10.73 -0.49 11.19
N THR A 190 11.17 0.67 11.67
CA THR A 190 10.94 1.13 13.06
C THR A 190 9.61 1.89 13.25
N ALA A 191 8.95 2.30 12.17
CA ALA A 191 7.68 3.01 12.25
C ALA A 191 6.50 2.03 12.30
N VAL A 192 5.67 2.15 13.33
CA VAL A 192 4.40 1.42 13.41
C VAL A 192 3.36 2.18 12.58
N SER A 193 3.06 1.68 11.37
CA SER A 193 1.93 2.20 10.57
C SER A 193 0.62 2.14 11.37
N GLN A 194 -0.11 3.26 11.41
CA GLN A 194 -1.38 3.39 12.13
C GLN A 194 -2.63 3.10 11.26
N ARG A 195 -2.49 2.83 9.96
CA ARG A 195 -3.62 2.50 9.07
C ARG A 195 -3.23 1.40 8.08
N SER A 196 -4.24 0.84 7.42
CA SER A 196 -4.23 -0.50 6.81
C SER A 196 -3.52 -0.56 5.45
N LEU A 197 -2.35 0.05 5.40
CA LEU A 197 -1.35 -0.15 4.38
C LEU A 197 -0.36 -1.23 4.87
N PRO A 198 0.43 -1.85 3.98
CA PRO A 198 1.45 -2.80 4.41
C PRO A 198 2.35 -2.18 5.50
N ARG A 199 2.79 -2.95 6.51
CA ARG A 199 3.62 -2.42 7.62
C ARG A 199 4.89 -1.67 7.16
N TRP A 200 5.31 -1.88 5.92
CA TRP A 200 6.50 -1.32 5.29
C TRP A 200 6.26 -0.12 4.40
N ALA A 201 5.02 0.27 4.13
CA ALA A 201 4.69 1.48 3.38
C ALA A 201 3.42 2.12 3.93
N SER A 202 3.46 3.39 4.33
CA SER A 202 2.33 4.07 4.99
C SER A 202 2.12 5.46 4.41
N GLY A 203 0.90 5.77 4.03
CA GLY A 203 0.44 7.10 3.68
C GLY A 203 -0.46 7.67 4.78
N CYS A 204 -0.43 8.99 4.97
CA CYS A 204 -1.55 9.69 5.58
C CYS A 204 -1.70 11.11 5.05
N TYR A 205 -2.94 11.56 4.95
CA TYR A 205 -3.33 12.93 4.71
C TYR A 205 -3.95 13.56 5.96
N ASP A 206 -3.37 14.65 6.44
CA ASP A 206 -3.83 15.45 7.59
C ASP A 206 -3.88 16.96 7.28
N GLY A 207 -3.92 17.32 6.00
CA GLY A 207 -3.64 18.66 5.48
C GLY A 207 -2.27 18.74 4.79
N SER A 208 -1.40 17.76 5.06
CA SER A 208 -0.21 17.44 4.26
C SER A 208 -0.20 15.95 3.91
N ILE A 209 0.50 15.57 2.84
CA ILE A 209 0.69 14.18 2.46
C ILE A 209 1.98 13.67 3.11
N HIS A 210 1.91 12.59 3.87
CA HIS A 210 3.08 11.94 4.47
C HIS A 210 3.20 10.52 3.94
N LEU A 211 4.36 10.19 3.38
CA LEU A 211 4.67 8.88 2.81
C LEU A 211 5.86 8.26 3.54
N GLY A 212 5.63 7.08 4.12
CA GLY A 212 6.64 6.22 4.72
C GLY A 212 6.93 5.03 3.83
N TYR A 213 8.20 4.65 3.72
CA TYR A 213 8.61 3.40 3.06
C TYR A 213 9.66 2.67 3.92
N CYS A 214 9.95 1.41 3.61
CA CYS A 214 11.02 0.63 4.19
C CYS A 214 11.76 -0.10 3.08
N ALA A 215 12.99 0.32 2.83
CA ALA A 215 13.90 -0.31 1.87
C ALA A 215 15.34 -0.12 2.36
N ALA A 216 16.26 -0.96 1.86
CA ALA A 216 17.70 -0.82 2.13
C ALA A 216 18.31 0.41 1.43
N GLY A 217 17.66 0.91 0.38
CA GLY A 217 18.05 2.11 -0.35
C GLY A 217 16.85 2.99 -0.67
N ASP A 218 16.71 3.33 -1.94
CA ASP A 218 15.61 4.14 -2.46
C ASP A 218 14.24 3.43 -2.37
N PRO A 219 13.13 4.18 -2.34
CA PRO A 219 11.80 3.60 -2.39
C PRO A 219 11.52 2.90 -3.72
N VAL A 220 10.74 1.80 -3.67
CA VAL A 220 10.16 1.21 -4.87
C VAL A 220 9.11 2.15 -5.45
N LEU A 221 9.40 2.74 -6.60
CA LEU A 221 8.62 3.85 -7.17
C LEU A 221 7.16 3.49 -7.43
N GLY A 222 6.84 2.30 -7.94
CA GLY A 222 5.45 1.90 -8.21
C GLY A 222 4.58 1.86 -6.96
N ILE A 223 5.14 1.41 -5.83
CA ILE A 223 4.44 1.37 -4.54
C ILE A 223 4.28 2.78 -4.00
N LEU A 224 5.36 3.57 -3.99
CA LEU A 224 5.33 4.95 -3.53
C LEU A 224 4.32 5.77 -4.34
N TYR A 225 4.23 5.51 -5.65
CA TYR A 225 3.28 6.15 -6.55
C TYR A 225 1.83 5.78 -6.21
N ALA A 226 1.54 4.50 -5.99
CA ALA A 226 0.22 4.08 -5.54
C ALA A 226 -0.19 4.75 -4.21
N LEU A 227 0.74 4.85 -3.24
CA LEU A 227 0.50 5.56 -1.98
C LEU A 227 0.24 7.05 -2.19
N LEU A 228 1.06 7.70 -3.01
CA LEU A 228 0.89 9.11 -3.35
C LEU A 228 -0.50 9.36 -3.94
N ARG A 229 -0.92 8.54 -4.91
CA ARG A 229 -2.26 8.64 -5.51
C ARG A 229 -3.36 8.44 -4.46
N HIS A 230 -3.22 7.46 -3.58
CA HIS A 230 -4.17 7.17 -2.50
C HIS A 230 -4.38 8.40 -1.59
N GLU A 231 -3.30 8.97 -1.06
CA GLU A 231 -3.37 10.13 -0.17
C GLU A 231 -3.83 11.40 -0.91
N TRP A 232 -3.50 11.52 -2.20
CA TRP A 232 -3.97 12.62 -3.02
C TRP A 232 -5.48 12.56 -3.25
N VAL A 233 -6.06 11.37 -3.39
CA VAL A 233 -7.52 11.22 -3.45
C VAL A 233 -8.17 11.70 -2.15
N HIS A 234 -7.62 11.36 -0.99
CA HIS A 234 -8.12 11.88 0.29
C HIS A 234 -8.09 13.42 0.34
N LEU A 235 -7.02 14.04 -0.17
CA LEU A 235 -6.92 15.49 -0.28
C LEU A 235 -8.06 16.07 -1.14
N LEU A 236 -8.27 15.55 -2.34
CA LEU A 236 -9.29 16.08 -3.26
C LEU A 236 -10.70 15.83 -2.74
N VAL A 237 -10.98 14.62 -2.25
CA VAL A 237 -12.27 14.25 -1.65
C VAL A 237 -12.58 15.15 -0.46
N HIS A 238 -11.61 15.39 0.44
CA HIS A 238 -11.82 16.27 1.59
C HIS A 238 -12.27 17.68 1.17
N HIS A 239 -11.64 18.26 0.15
CA HIS A 239 -12.02 19.58 -0.37
C HIS A 239 -13.39 19.56 -1.07
N LEU A 240 -13.65 18.55 -1.93
CA LEU A 240 -14.90 18.44 -2.66
C LEU A 240 -16.11 18.23 -1.74
N THR A 241 -15.94 17.50 -0.64
CA THR A 241 -17.04 17.17 0.29
C THR A 241 -17.04 18.01 1.56
N ASN A 242 -16.14 18.99 1.71
CA ASN A 242 -15.93 19.72 2.98
C ASN A 242 -15.78 18.78 4.20
N GLY A 243 -15.04 17.67 4.02
CA GLY A 243 -14.85 16.65 5.05
C GLY A 243 -16.05 15.76 5.39
N GLN A 244 -17.19 15.89 4.70
CA GLN A 244 -18.42 15.13 4.97
C GLN A 244 -18.52 13.77 4.26
N CYS A 245 -17.49 13.35 3.53
CA CYS A 245 -17.51 12.10 2.79
C CYS A 245 -17.62 10.88 3.73
N PRO A 246 -18.58 9.96 3.50
CA PRO A 246 -18.63 8.66 4.18
C PRO A 246 -17.31 7.90 4.05
N VAL A 247 -16.88 7.24 5.14
CA VAL A 247 -15.55 6.60 5.21
C VAL A 247 -15.37 5.59 4.08
N TRP A 248 -16.39 4.77 3.81
CA TRP A 248 -16.32 3.75 2.76
C TRP A 248 -16.20 4.33 1.35
N ILE A 249 -16.79 5.49 1.06
CA ILE A 249 -16.64 6.17 -0.23
C ILE A 249 -15.22 6.74 -0.34
N ASN A 250 -14.75 7.41 0.70
CA ASN A 250 -13.43 8.02 0.73
C ASN A 250 -12.32 6.96 0.54
N GLU A 251 -12.36 5.88 1.32
CA GLU A 251 -11.40 4.78 1.24
C GLU A 251 -11.56 3.98 -0.06
N GLY A 252 -12.78 3.79 -0.55
CA GLY A 252 -13.04 3.07 -1.80
C GLY A 252 -12.53 3.81 -3.03
N LEU A 253 -12.73 5.14 -3.10
CA LEU A 253 -12.14 5.99 -4.15
C LEU A 253 -10.62 5.98 -4.08
N ALA A 254 -10.06 6.14 -2.87
CA ALA A 254 -8.62 6.16 -2.68
C ALA A 254 -7.97 4.82 -3.09
N GLN A 255 -8.60 3.68 -2.79
CA GLN A 255 -8.09 2.37 -3.20
C GLN A 255 -8.24 2.12 -4.71
N SER A 256 -9.42 2.39 -5.28
CA SER A 256 -9.70 2.08 -6.69
C SER A 256 -8.90 2.95 -7.67
N ILE A 257 -8.67 4.23 -7.34
CA ILE A 257 -7.90 5.15 -8.19
C ILE A 257 -6.39 4.94 -8.02
N ALA A 258 -5.93 4.53 -6.84
CA ALA A 258 -4.51 4.33 -6.58
C ALA A 258 -3.91 3.21 -7.43
N ARG A 259 -4.62 2.08 -7.57
CA ARG A 259 -4.16 0.91 -8.32
C ARG A 259 -5.29 -0.12 -8.57
N PRO A 260 -5.23 -0.88 -9.68
CA PRO A 260 -6.17 -1.98 -9.93
C PRO A 260 -6.24 -2.99 -8.79
N MET A 261 -7.42 -3.54 -8.49
CA MET A 261 -7.57 -4.59 -7.48
C MET A 261 -6.77 -5.85 -7.84
N PHE A 262 -5.98 -6.36 -6.89
CA PHE A 262 -5.19 -7.57 -7.07
C PHE A 262 -6.06 -8.82 -7.17
N GLN A 263 -5.55 -9.88 -7.79
CA GLN A 263 -6.35 -11.08 -7.97
C GLN A 263 -6.64 -11.80 -6.64
N PHE A 264 -5.70 -11.77 -5.69
CA PHE A 264 -5.97 -12.33 -4.36
C PHE A 264 -7.03 -11.52 -3.60
N GLU A 265 -7.17 -10.23 -3.85
CA GLU A 265 -8.19 -9.38 -3.23
C GLU A 265 -9.58 -9.69 -3.77
N ARG A 266 -9.69 -9.86 -5.10
CA ARG A 266 -10.92 -10.32 -5.75
C ARG A 266 -11.36 -11.67 -5.21
N PHE A 267 -10.43 -12.62 -5.08
CA PHE A 267 -10.72 -13.93 -4.48
C PHE A 267 -11.18 -13.81 -3.03
N ASN A 268 -10.55 -12.95 -2.22
CA ASN A 268 -10.96 -12.72 -0.83
C ASN A 268 -12.37 -12.12 -0.74
N LEU A 269 -12.71 -11.18 -1.63
CA LEU A 269 -14.04 -10.58 -1.69
C LEU A 269 -15.09 -11.63 -2.07
N GLN A 270 -14.83 -12.43 -3.11
CA GLN A 270 -15.72 -13.51 -3.53
C GLN A 270 -16.00 -14.49 -2.38
N GLN A 271 -14.96 -14.92 -1.67
CA GLN A 271 -15.08 -15.80 -0.51
C GLN A 271 -15.91 -15.16 0.61
N ALA A 272 -15.77 -13.85 0.84
CA ALA A 272 -16.55 -13.13 1.83
C ALA A 272 -18.04 -13.06 1.44
N VAL A 273 -18.36 -12.91 0.15
CA VAL A 273 -19.73 -12.97 -0.38
C VAL A 273 -20.33 -14.37 -0.16
N GLU A 274 -19.65 -15.42 -0.62
CA GLU A 274 -20.11 -16.81 -0.52
C GLU A 274 -20.38 -17.23 0.93
N LYS A 275 -19.54 -16.77 1.86
CA LYS A 275 -19.66 -17.08 3.30
C LYS A 275 -20.56 -16.11 4.07
N LYS A 276 -21.18 -15.12 3.41
CA LYS A 276 -21.99 -14.06 4.05
C LYS A 276 -21.23 -13.30 5.15
N GLN A 277 -19.97 -12.97 4.88
CA GLN A 277 -19.03 -12.31 5.79
C GLN A 277 -18.73 -10.85 5.41
N LEU A 278 -19.49 -10.27 4.46
CA LEU A 278 -19.40 -8.86 4.14
C LEU A 278 -19.71 -7.99 5.35
N LEU A 279 -18.94 -6.91 5.51
CA LEU A 279 -19.11 -5.98 6.60
C LEU A 279 -20.39 -5.14 6.39
N PRO A 280 -21.18 -4.90 7.45
CA PRO A 280 -22.34 -4.03 7.36
C PRO A 280 -21.91 -2.58 7.09
N ILE A 281 -22.75 -1.80 6.44
CA ILE A 281 -22.48 -0.41 6.06
C ILE A 281 -22.10 0.45 7.28
N ASP A 282 -22.73 0.22 8.44
CA ASP A 282 -22.42 0.94 9.69
C ASP A 282 -20.98 0.68 10.17
N ALA A 283 -20.44 -0.52 9.92
CA ALA A 283 -19.05 -0.81 10.19
C ALA A 283 -18.13 -0.14 9.16
N LEU A 284 -18.53 -0.12 7.89
CA LEU A 284 -17.79 0.54 6.81
C LEU A 284 -17.82 2.07 6.90
N ASN A 285 -18.77 2.66 7.61
CA ASN A 285 -18.83 4.10 7.83
C ASN A 285 -18.06 4.56 9.08
N LYS A 286 -17.53 3.64 9.89
CA LYS A 286 -16.62 3.96 11.00
C LYS A 286 -15.19 4.12 10.48
N PRO A 287 -14.34 4.92 11.16
CA PRO A 287 -12.92 4.94 10.85
C PRO A 287 -12.34 3.53 10.82
N PHE A 288 -11.67 3.15 9.74
CA PHE A 288 -11.16 1.78 9.57
C PHE A 288 -10.12 1.38 10.62
N SER A 289 -9.50 2.35 11.31
CA SER A 289 -8.66 2.12 12.48
C SER A 289 -9.41 1.48 13.66
N GLN A 290 -10.73 1.67 13.75
CA GLN A 290 -11.59 1.11 14.79
C GLN A 290 -12.13 -0.28 14.43
N ILE A 291 -11.97 -0.72 13.17
CA ILE A 291 -12.35 -2.07 12.75
C ILE A 291 -11.27 -3.05 13.23
N PRO A 292 -11.65 -4.23 13.78
CA PRO A 292 -10.68 -5.24 14.21
C PRO A 292 -9.71 -5.61 13.09
N ALA A 293 -8.42 -5.78 13.42
CA ALA A 293 -7.36 -5.95 12.42
C ALA A 293 -7.62 -7.05 11.38
N LYS A 294 -8.26 -8.16 11.79
CA LYS A 294 -8.65 -9.28 10.91
C LYS A 294 -9.69 -8.92 9.84
N HIS A 295 -10.47 -7.85 10.04
CA HIS A 295 -11.53 -7.41 9.14
C HIS A 295 -11.16 -6.15 8.35
N ARG A 296 -10.11 -5.42 8.75
CA ARG A 296 -9.70 -4.17 8.08
C ARG A 296 -9.42 -4.39 6.60
N GLN A 297 -8.67 -5.42 6.24
CA GLN A 297 -8.36 -5.68 4.83
C GLN A 297 -9.63 -5.88 3.98
N LEU A 298 -10.61 -6.62 4.50
CA LEU A 298 -11.90 -6.79 3.82
C LEU A 298 -12.65 -5.46 3.69
N ALA A 299 -12.57 -4.56 4.68
CA ALA A 299 -13.21 -3.25 4.60
C ALA A 299 -12.69 -2.42 3.42
N TYR A 300 -11.38 -2.36 3.18
CA TYR A 300 -10.81 -1.67 2.02
C TYR A 300 -11.22 -2.32 0.71
N ILE A 301 -11.10 -3.65 0.61
CA ILE A 301 -11.45 -4.40 -0.62
C ILE A 301 -12.94 -4.22 -0.96
N GLN A 302 -13.81 -4.34 0.05
CA GLN A 302 -15.26 -4.20 -0.12
C GLN A 302 -15.61 -2.77 -0.53
N SER A 303 -15.05 -1.74 0.12
CA SER A 303 -15.25 -0.34 -0.26
C SER A 303 -14.77 -0.02 -1.68
N ALA A 304 -13.59 -0.54 -2.06
CA ALA A 304 -13.06 -0.38 -3.41
C ALA A 304 -14.01 -0.99 -4.45
N ALA A 305 -14.49 -2.22 -4.21
CA ALA A 305 -15.43 -2.89 -5.10
C ALA A 305 -16.76 -2.14 -5.27
N ILE A 306 -17.28 -1.55 -4.19
CA ILE A 306 -18.51 -0.74 -4.24
C ILE A 306 -18.30 0.49 -5.12
N VAL A 307 -17.19 1.21 -4.91
CA VAL A 307 -16.89 2.42 -5.70
C VAL A 307 -16.59 2.07 -7.15
N GLU A 308 -15.83 1.01 -7.42
CA GLU A 308 -15.58 0.52 -8.78
C GLU A 308 -16.89 0.21 -9.51
N TYR A 309 -17.85 -0.43 -8.83
CA TYR A 309 -19.18 -0.65 -9.40
C TYR A 309 -19.87 0.66 -9.78
N LEU A 310 -19.91 1.65 -8.88
CA LEU A 310 -20.53 2.95 -9.15
C LEU A 310 -19.86 3.67 -10.33
N VAL A 311 -18.53 3.65 -10.39
CA VAL A 311 -17.74 4.22 -11.49
C VAL A 311 -18.04 3.49 -12.80
N GLN A 312 -18.11 2.16 -12.80
CA GLN A 312 -18.40 1.38 -14.00
C GLN A 312 -19.81 1.63 -14.55
N GLN A 313 -20.80 1.81 -13.67
CA GLN A 313 -22.19 2.07 -14.09
C GLN A 313 -22.41 3.48 -14.63
N SER A 314 -21.69 4.47 -14.12
CA SER A 314 -22.08 5.88 -14.28
C SER A 314 -20.95 6.86 -14.61
N GLY A 315 -19.70 6.39 -14.58
CA GLY A 315 -18.50 7.18 -14.85
C GLY A 315 -18.14 8.17 -13.74
N TYR A 316 -16.96 8.76 -13.85
CA TYR A 316 -16.48 9.73 -12.85
C TYR A 316 -17.28 11.03 -12.81
N SER A 317 -18.00 11.41 -13.88
CA SER A 317 -18.86 12.60 -13.86
C SER A 317 -19.92 12.50 -12.75
N LYS A 318 -20.57 11.34 -12.61
CA LYS A 318 -21.57 11.11 -11.57
C LYS A 318 -20.96 10.98 -10.17
N ILE A 319 -19.72 10.48 -10.08
CA ILE A 319 -18.96 10.52 -8.82
C ILE A 319 -18.68 11.95 -8.38
N ARG A 320 -18.35 12.87 -9.30
CA ARG A 320 -18.17 14.30 -8.96
C ARG A 320 -19.47 14.90 -8.43
N ASP A 321 -20.60 14.64 -9.09
CA ASP A 321 -21.92 15.09 -8.64
C ASP A 321 -22.23 14.59 -7.22
N LEU A 322 -21.93 13.32 -6.94
CA LEU A 322 -22.06 12.73 -5.61
C LEU A 322 -21.21 13.48 -4.58
N LEU A 323 -19.93 13.70 -4.85
CA LEU A 323 -19.01 14.38 -3.93
C LEU A 323 -19.46 15.82 -3.64
N HIS A 324 -19.89 16.56 -4.66
CA HIS A 324 -20.42 17.92 -4.48
C HIS A 324 -21.71 17.93 -3.65
N GLN A 325 -22.63 16.99 -3.86
CA GLN A 325 -23.86 16.93 -3.05
C GLN A 325 -23.58 16.55 -1.59
N LEU A 326 -22.56 15.72 -1.34
CA LEU A 326 -22.12 15.39 0.02
C LEU A 326 -21.58 16.60 0.78
N SER A 327 -21.10 17.64 0.08
CA SER A 327 -20.56 18.85 0.72
C SER A 327 -21.60 19.60 1.57
N SER A 328 -22.90 19.40 1.29
CA SER A 328 -24.01 19.99 2.04
C SER A 328 -24.37 19.21 3.31
N GLY A 329 -23.67 18.12 3.64
CA GLY A 329 -23.94 17.31 4.83
C GLY A 329 -25.21 16.45 4.76
N ILE A 330 -25.78 16.29 3.56
CA ILE A 330 -26.95 15.43 3.34
C ILE A 330 -26.53 13.97 3.58
N PRO A 331 -27.35 13.13 4.25
CA PRO A 331 -27.05 11.72 4.42
C PRO A 331 -26.82 11.02 3.08
N VAL A 332 -25.88 10.06 3.06
CA VAL A 332 -25.42 9.40 1.82
C VAL A 332 -26.54 8.67 1.05
N GLY A 333 -27.52 8.10 1.75
CA GLY A 333 -28.62 7.35 1.11
C GLY A 333 -29.45 8.20 0.13
N PRO A 334 -30.03 9.33 0.59
CA PRO A 334 -30.68 10.30 -0.29
C PRO A 334 -29.80 10.79 -1.45
N VAL A 335 -28.53 11.11 -1.20
CA VAL A 335 -27.61 11.59 -2.26
C VAL A 335 -27.37 10.52 -3.32
N ILE A 336 -27.18 9.26 -2.92
CA ILE A 336 -27.04 8.13 -3.85
C ILE A 336 -28.30 7.97 -4.70
N LYS A 337 -29.49 8.06 -4.09
CA LYS A 337 -30.76 7.97 -4.82
C LYS A 337 -30.91 9.09 -5.85
N GLN A 338 -30.57 10.32 -5.47
CA GLN A 338 -30.64 11.47 -6.38
C GLN A 338 -29.62 11.38 -7.52
N THR A 339 -28.41 10.90 -7.22
CA THR A 339 -27.30 10.92 -8.19
C THR A 339 -27.36 9.75 -9.17
N PHE A 340 -27.62 8.53 -8.66
CA PHE A 340 -27.56 7.28 -9.41
C PHE A 340 -28.93 6.65 -9.68
N GLY A 341 -30.01 7.12 -9.06
CA GLY A 341 -31.33 6.48 -9.14
C GLY A 341 -31.42 5.16 -8.38
N LEU A 342 -30.41 4.83 -7.56
CA LEU A 342 -30.30 3.59 -6.79
C LEU A 342 -30.61 3.83 -5.31
N THR A 343 -31.14 2.84 -4.62
CA THR A 343 -31.07 2.80 -3.16
C THR A 343 -29.80 2.09 -2.71
N LEU A 344 -29.41 2.26 -1.44
CA LEU A 344 -28.26 1.53 -0.90
C LEU A 344 -28.39 0.01 -1.08
N LYS A 345 -29.63 -0.52 -1.06
CA LYS A 345 -29.92 -1.96 -1.20
C LYS A 345 -29.63 -2.50 -2.60
N ASP A 346 -29.62 -1.63 -3.60
CA ASP A 346 -29.41 -2.00 -5.00
C ASP A 346 -27.92 -2.08 -5.35
N ILE A 347 -27.04 -1.61 -4.46
CA ILE A 347 -25.60 -1.54 -4.68
C ILE A 347 -24.95 -2.86 -4.23
N PRO A 348 -24.27 -3.60 -5.14
CA PRO A 348 -23.56 -4.81 -4.78
C PRO A 348 -22.52 -4.58 -3.69
N PHE A 349 -22.28 -5.62 -2.89
CA PHE A 349 -21.34 -5.62 -1.77
C PHE A 349 -21.67 -4.66 -0.61
N LEU A 350 -22.70 -3.79 -0.71
CA LEU A 350 -23.23 -3.09 0.45
C LEU A 350 -24.16 -4.02 1.24
N ASN A 351 -23.76 -4.33 2.47
CA ASN A 351 -24.58 -5.08 3.41
C ASN A 351 -25.30 -4.11 4.36
N ILE A 352 -26.64 -4.10 4.32
CA ILE A 352 -27.49 -3.17 5.12
C ILE A 352 -28.08 -3.88 6.35
N SER A 353 -27.63 -5.12 6.62
CA SER A 353 -28.08 -5.95 7.75
C SER A 353 -28.10 -5.22 9.08
#